data_AF-A0A6G3D4E6-F1
#
_entry.id   AF-A0A6G3D4E6-F1
#
_cell.length_a   1.000
_cell.length_b   1.000
_cell.length_c   1.000
_cell.angle_alpha   90.00
_cell.angle_beta   90.00
_cell.angle_gamma   90.00
#
_symmetry.space_group_name_H-M   'P 1'
#
loop_
_entity.id
_entity.type
_entity.pdbx_description
1 polymer ?
#
loop_
_entity_poly.entity_id
_entity_poly.type
_entity_poly.pdbx_seq_one_letter_code
_entity_poly.pdbx_strand_id
1 'polypeptide(L)'
;VGYAGLYFAPVGGAWAWALILGVANCTFPLALTMMSLRARTSTGVAQLSAFAQSVGYLLAIPGPILIGTLYEHSGGWGLPIAVMSALLVPQMAVGYLAGRDRVVEDELAHR
;
A
#
# COMPACT_ATOMS: atom_id res chain seq x y z
N VAL A 1 10.44 3.39 -7.00
CA VAL A 1 11.72 2.89 -7.57
C VAL A 1 11.50 1.62 -8.39
N GLY A 2 10.96 0.53 -7.83
CA GLY A 2 10.71 -0.73 -8.57
C GLY A 2 9.84 -0.59 -9.84
N TYR A 3 8.74 0.16 -9.78
CA TYR A 3 7.86 0.41 -10.94
C TYR A 3 8.53 1.25 -12.04
N ALA A 4 9.26 2.30 -11.68
CA ALA A 4 10.04 3.09 -12.64
C ALA A 4 11.14 2.23 -13.30
N GLY A 5 11.74 1.33 -12.53
CA GLY A 5 12.73 0.38 -13.03
C GLY A 5 12.20 -0.64 -14.04
N LEU A 6 10.99 -1.15 -13.81
CA LEU A 6 10.30 -2.03 -14.76
C LEU A 6 10.04 -1.35 -16.12
N TYR A 7 9.82 -0.02 -16.09
CA TYR A 7 9.57 0.78 -17.30
C TYR A 7 10.85 1.04 -18.11
N PHE A 8 11.98 1.34 -17.45
CA PHE A 8 13.24 1.68 -18.13
C PHE A 8 14.10 0.48 -18.54
N ALA A 9 14.05 -0.63 -17.80
CA ALA A 9 14.86 -1.81 -18.08
C ALA A 9 14.15 -3.11 -17.65
N PRO A 10 13.16 -3.58 -18.43
CA PRO A 10 12.32 -4.72 -18.06
C PRO A 10 13.08 -6.05 -17.96
N VAL A 11 14.09 -6.29 -18.81
CA VAL A 11 14.84 -7.56 -18.85
C VAL A 11 16.20 -7.46 -18.15
N GLY A 12 16.95 -6.38 -18.37
CA GLY A 12 18.30 -6.22 -17.80
C GLY A 12 18.35 -6.00 -16.28
N GLY A 13 17.26 -5.54 -15.67
CA GLY A 13 17.17 -5.24 -14.23
C GLY A 13 16.15 -6.08 -13.46
N ALA A 14 15.56 -7.11 -14.07
CA ALA A 14 14.43 -7.86 -13.52
C ALA A 14 14.68 -8.37 -12.08
N TRP A 15 15.87 -8.92 -11.82
CA TRP A 15 16.27 -9.39 -10.50
C TRP A 15 16.36 -8.27 -9.45
N ALA A 16 16.88 -7.09 -9.83
CA ALA A 16 16.98 -5.95 -8.94
C ALA A 16 15.59 -5.40 -8.58
N TRP A 17 14.67 -5.31 -9.55
CA TRP A 17 13.31 -4.87 -9.31
C TRP A 17 12.50 -5.90 -8.52
N ALA A 18 12.68 -7.19 -8.81
CA ALA A 18 12.07 -8.27 -8.04
C ALA A 18 12.50 -8.24 -6.57
N LEU A 19 13.79 -8.03 -6.30
CA LEU A 19 14.32 -7.87 -4.93
C LEU A 19 13.73 -6.64 -4.24
N ILE A 20 13.71 -5.49 -4.91
CA ILE A 20 13.16 -4.25 -4.33
C ILE A 20 11.67 -4.38 -4.03
N LEU A 21 10.90 -4.96 -4.94
CA LEU A 21 9.47 -5.21 -4.75
C LEU A 21 9.22 -6.28 -3.67
N GLY A 22 10.09 -7.30 -3.58
CA GLY A 22 10.07 -8.30 -2.52
C GLY A 22 10.31 -7.70 -1.14
N VAL A 23 11.34 -6.86 -0.99
CA VAL A 23 11.62 -6.13 0.26
C VAL A 23 10.48 -5.16 0.59
N ALA A 24 9.88 -4.51 -0.40
CA ALA A 24 8.73 -3.64 -0.18
C ALA A 24 7.53 -4.40 0.42
N ASN A 25 7.38 -5.71 0.19
CA ASN A 25 6.33 -6.51 0.83
C ASN A 25 6.51 -6.65 2.34
N CYS A 26 7.74 -6.48 2.88
CA CYS A 26 7.96 -6.42 4.33
C CYS A 26 7.23 -5.26 5.01
N THR A 27 6.73 -4.29 4.25
CA THR A 27 5.85 -3.23 4.77
C THR A 27 4.56 -3.79 5.38
N PHE A 28 4.05 -4.91 4.88
CA PHE A 28 2.82 -5.52 5.41
C PHE A 28 2.97 -6.00 6.86
N PRO A 29 3.92 -6.90 7.20
CA PRO A 29 4.14 -7.30 8.59
C PRO A 29 4.56 -6.12 9.46
N LEU A 30 5.35 -5.17 8.94
CA LEU A 30 5.71 -3.95 9.68
C LEU A 30 4.47 -3.12 10.06
N ALA A 31 3.49 -3.00 9.16
CA ALA A 31 2.22 -2.30 9.43
C ALA A 31 1.42 -3.01 10.54
N LEU A 32 1.37 -4.35 10.54
CA LEU A 32 0.73 -5.12 11.61
C LEU A 32 1.44 -4.91 12.95
N THR A 33 2.78 -4.88 12.97
CA THR A 33 3.55 -4.56 14.18
C THR A 33 3.25 -3.14 14.67
N MET A 34 3.19 -2.15 13.78
CA MET A 34 2.81 -0.78 14.15
C MET A 34 1.40 -0.71 14.75
N MET A 35 0.43 -1.43 14.19
CA MET A 35 -0.92 -1.52 14.78
C MET A 35 -0.88 -2.14 16.19
N SER A 36 -0.06 -3.17 16.40
CA SER A 36 0.12 -3.78 17.74
C SER A 36 0.77 -2.84 18.76
N LEU A 37 1.68 -1.96 18.31
CA LEU A 37 2.32 -0.95 19.18
C LEU A 37 1.40 0.25 19.46
N ARG A 38 0.38 0.48 18.63
CA ARG A 38 -0.50 1.66 18.70
C ARG A 38 -1.80 1.46 19.48
N ALA A 39 -2.18 0.23 19.78
CA ALA A 39 -3.36 -0.09 20.60
C ALA A 39 -2.93 -0.73 21.92
N ARG A 40 -3.48 -0.28 23.05
CA ARG A 40 -3.10 -0.81 24.38
C ARG A 40 -3.76 -2.14 24.70
N THR A 41 -4.76 -2.55 23.90
CA THR A 41 -5.55 -3.77 24.11
C THR A 41 -5.53 -4.71 22.91
N SER A 42 -5.48 -6.02 23.16
CA SER A 42 -5.52 -7.06 22.11
C SER A 42 -6.76 -6.94 21.21
N THR A 43 -7.89 -6.54 21.78
CA THR A 43 -9.14 -6.29 21.06
C THR A 43 -9.04 -5.08 20.13
N GLY A 44 -8.40 -3.99 20.59
CA GLY A 44 -8.16 -2.80 19.77
C GLY A 44 -7.26 -3.09 18.56
N VAL A 45 -6.20 -3.90 18.74
CA VAL A 45 -5.33 -4.36 17.64
C VAL A 45 -6.12 -5.13 16.58
N ALA A 46 -6.98 -6.05 17.03
CA ALA A 46 -7.80 -6.86 16.13
C ALA A 46 -8.81 -6.02 15.34
N GLN A 47 -9.51 -5.08 16.00
CA GLN A 47 -10.47 -4.19 15.35
C GLN A 47 -9.80 -3.24 14.36
N LEU A 48 -8.65 -2.65 14.73
CA LEU A 48 -7.89 -1.76 13.84
C LEU A 48 -7.39 -2.51 12.60
N SER A 49 -6.88 -3.73 12.80
CA SER A 49 -6.43 -4.60 11.70
C SER A 49 -7.58 -5.00 10.78
N ALA A 50 -8.75 -5.33 11.34
CA ALA A 50 -9.94 -5.68 10.57
C ALA A 50 -10.43 -4.50 9.74
N PHE A 51 -10.53 -3.31 10.35
CA PHE A 51 -10.93 -2.09 9.65
C PHE A 51 -9.96 -1.74 8.50
N ALA A 52 -8.66 -1.73 8.78
CA ALA A 52 -7.63 -1.43 7.78
C ALA A 52 -7.68 -2.41 6.60
N GLN A 53 -7.83 -3.71 6.87
CA GLN A 53 -7.94 -4.73 5.82
C GLN A 53 -9.24 -4.61 5.04
N SER A 54 -10.39 -4.43 5.68
CA SER A 54 -11.67 -4.28 4.99
C SER A 54 -11.68 -3.07 4.06
N VAL A 55 -11.19 -1.92 4.52
CA VAL A 55 -11.05 -0.72 3.68
C VAL A 55 -10.06 -0.98 2.54
N GLY A 56 -8.91 -1.58 2.84
CA GLY A 56 -7.89 -1.92 1.85
C GLY A 56 -8.42 -2.83 0.74
N TYR A 57 -9.15 -3.90 1.09
CA TYR A 57 -9.73 -4.81 0.11
C TYR A 57 -10.85 -4.15 -0.68
N LEU A 58 -11.69 -3.32 -0.06
CA LEU A 58 -12.73 -2.57 -0.77
C LEU A 58 -12.15 -1.67 -1.86
N LEU A 59 -11.03 -1.02 -1.55
CA LEU A 59 -10.27 -0.21 -2.51
C LEU A 59 -9.53 -1.06 -3.56
N ALA A 60 -9.14 -2.29 -3.23
CA ALA A 60 -8.43 -3.18 -4.15
C ALA A 60 -9.33 -3.78 -5.23
N ILE A 61 -10.63 -4.00 -4.95
CA ILE A 61 -11.61 -4.58 -5.90
C ILE A 61 -11.63 -3.88 -7.27
N PRO A 62 -11.73 -2.54 -7.36
CA PRO A 62 -11.74 -1.86 -8.66
C PRO A 62 -10.37 -1.85 -9.36
N GLY A 63 -9.28 -2.14 -8.65
CA GLY A 63 -7.91 -2.05 -9.16
C GLY A 63 -7.66 -2.89 -10.43
N PRO A 64 -7.95 -4.21 -10.43
CA PRO A 64 -7.78 -5.06 -11.61
C PRO A 64 -8.62 -4.61 -12.82
N ILE A 65 -9.84 -4.13 -12.60
CA ILE A 65 -10.74 -3.67 -13.67
C ILE A 65 -10.16 -2.38 -14.29
N LEU A 66 -9.72 -1.44 -13.46
CA LEU A 66 -9.10 -0.20 -13.91
C LEU A 66 -7.79 -0.47 -14.68
N ILE A 67 -6.93 -1.34 -14.16
CA ILE A 67 -5.65 -1.68 -14.81
C ILE A 67 -5.88 -2.46 -16.11
N GLY A 68 -6.82 -3.39 -16.13
CA GLY A 68 -7.16 -4.18 -17.33
C GLY A 68 -7.69 -3.30 -18.47
N THR A 69 -8.64 -2.40 -18.16
CA THR A 69 -9.18 -1.45 -19.15
C THR A 69 -8.12 -0.48 -19.65
N LEU A 70 -7.25 0.01 -18.77
CA LEU A 70 -6.11 0.87 -19.16
C LEU A 70 -5.15 0.13 -20.07
N TYR A 71 -4.82 -1.13 -19.77
CA TYR A 71 -3.93 -1.95 -20.61
C TYR A 71 -4.53 -2.16 -22.01
N GLU A 72 -5.82 -2.49 -22.08
CA GLU A 72 -6.54 -2.75 -23.34
C GLU A 72 -6.61 -1.49 -24.22
N HIS A 73 -6.88 -0.32 -23.62
CA HIS A 73 -6.92 0.96 -24.35
C HIS A 73 -5.55 1.49 -24.77
N SER A 74 -4.50 1.27 -23.97
CA SER A 74 -3.17 1.81 -24.23
C SER A 74 -2.25 0.88 -25.00
N GLY A 75 -2.64 -0.39 -25.19
CA GLY A 75 -1.87 -1.39 -25.93
C GLY A 75 -0.52 -1.74 -25.29
N GLY A 76 -0.30 -1.38 -24.02
CA GLY A 76 0.98 -1.56 -23.35
C GLY A 76 0.96 -1.25 -21.85
N TRP A 77 2.08 -1.50 -21.17
CA TRP A 77 2.21 -1.41 -19.72
C TRP A 77 2.53 -0.01 -19.18
N GLY A 78 2.77 0.96 -20.07
CA GLY A 78 3.15 2.33 -19.66
C GLY A 78 2.08 3.03 -18.85
N LEU A 79 0.83 3.04 -19.33
CA LEU A 79 -0.29 3.70 -18.64
C LEU A 79 -0.64 3.01 -17.31
N PRO A 80 -0.76 1.66 -17.23
CA PRO A 80 -0.93 0.95 -15.97
C PRO A 80 0.16 1.27 -14.92
N ILE A 81 1.43 1.28 -15.32
CA ILE A 81 2.56 1.55 -14.42
C ILE A 81 2.52 3.01 -13.94
N ALA A 82 2.17 3.96 -14.81
CA ALA A 82 2.02 5.36 -14.43
C ALA A 82 0.90 5.56 -13.40
N VAL A 83 -0.24 4.89 -13.59
CA VAL A 83 -1.37 4.94 -12.64
C VAL A 83 -0.99 4.30 -11.30
N MET A 84 -0.37 3.12 -11.30
CA MET A 84 0.15 2.49 -10.07
C MET A 84 1.16 3.39 -9.34
N SER A 85 2.02 4.08 -10.10
CA SER A 85 2.98 5.04 -9.55
C SER A 85 2.30 6.27 -8.96
N ALA A 86 1.23 6.77 -9.58
CA ALA A 86 0.43 7.87 -9.06
C ALA A 86 -0.29 7.47 -7.77
N LEU A 87 -0.80 6.24 -7.66
CA LEU A 87 -1.45 5.71 -6.45
C LEU A 87 -0.50 5.61 -5.24
N LEU A 88 0.81 5.47 -5.47
CA LEU A 88 1.80 5.46 -4.39
C LEU A 88 1.90 6.79 -3.65
N VAL A 89 1.59 7.92 -4.29
CA VAL A 89 1.67 9.26 -3.68
C VAL A 89 0.66 9.43 -2.54
N PRO A 90 -0.67 9.24 -2.76
CA PRO A 90 -1.63 9.31 -1.67
C PRO A 90 -1.39 8.20 -0.63
N GLN A 91 -0.95 7.00 -1.04
CA GLN A 91 -0.61 5.93 -0.11
C GLN A 91 0.54 6.34 0.84
N MET A 92 1.60 6.98 0.31
CA MET A 92 2.69 7.52 1.13
C MET A 92 2.22 8.66 2.04
N ALA A 93 1.36 9.55 1.56
CA ALA A 93 0.84 10.64 2.37
C ALA A 93 -0.01 10.13 3.55
N VAL A 94 -0.91 9.19 3.29
CA VAL A 94 -1.73 8.54 4.32
C VAL A 94 -0.86 7.73 5.28
N GLY A 95 0.10 6.97 4.77
CA GLY A 95 1.05 6.20 5.59
C GLY A 95 1.90 7.08 6.49
N TYR A 96 2.36 8.23 6.02
CA TYR A 96 3.10 9.21 6.81
C TYR A 96 2.24 9.84 7.91
N LEU A 97 0.99 10.21 7.60
CA LEU A 97 0.04 10.71 8.61
C LEU A 97 -0.31 9.64 9.66
N ALA A 98 -0.56 8.41 9.22
CA ALA A 98 -0.88 7.28 10.10
C ALA A 98 0.30 6.85 10.97
N GLY A 99 1.54 7.07 10.50
CA GLY A 99 2.77 6.80 11.26
C GLY A 99 3.13 7.88 12.28
N ARG A 100 2.40 9.00 12.36
CA ARG A 100 2.62 10.01 13.41
C ARG A 100 2.26 9.42 14.77
N ASP A 101 2.93 9.93 15.79
CA ASP A 101 2.84 9.46 17.16
C ASP A 101 1.48 9.82 17.81
N ARG A 102 0.37 9.24 17.33
CA ARG A 102 -0.98 9.33 17.93
C ARG A 102 -1.56 7.97 18.32
N VAL A 103 -1.91 7.78 19.58
CA VAL A 103 -2.57 6.56 20.07
C VAL A 103 -4.07 6.69 19.77
N VAL A 104 -4.66 5.68 19.12
CA VAL A 104 -6.08 5.72 18.70
C VAL A 104 -7.02 5.87 19.91
N GLU A 105 -6.63 5.31 21.06
CA GLU A 105 -7.41 5.37 22.30
C GLU A 105 -7.42 6.78 22.94
N ASP A 106 -6.39 7.63 22.73
CA ASP A 106 -6.38 9.02 23.22
C ASP A 106 -7.37 9.90 22.42
N GLU A 107 -7.67 9.54 21.17
CA GLU A 107 -8.58 10.29 20.29
C GLU A 107 -10.06 9.89 20.53
N LEU A 108 -10.30 8.64 20.95
CA LEU A 108 -11.61 8.14 21.38
C LEU A 108 -12.00 8.61 22.79
N ALA A 109 -11.02 8.84 23.68
CA ALA A 109 -11.28 9.41 25.01
C ALA A 109 -11.67 10.89 24.98
N HIS A 110 -11.45 11.58 23.85
CA HIS A 110 -11.76 13.00 23.65
C HIS A 110 -13.08 13.27 22.89
N ARG A 111 -13.84 12.23 22.53
CA ARG A 111 -15.19 12.33 21.95
C ARG A 111 -16.23 11.80 22.94
#